data_AF-A0A9X3BG73-F1
#
_entry.id   AF-A0A9X3BG73-F1
#
_cell.length_a   1.000
_cell.length_b   1.000
_cell.length_c   1.000
_cell.angle_alpha   90.00
_cell.angle_beta   90.00
_cell.angle_gamma   90.00
#
_symmetry.space_group_name_H-M   'P 1'
#
loop_
_entity.id
_entity.type
_entity.pdbx_description
1 polymer ?
#
loop_
_entity_poly.entity_id
_entity_poly.type
_entity_poly.pdbx_seq_one_letter_code
_entity_poly.pdbx_strand_id
1 'polypeptide(L)'
;MMIPDLFSQFHFNDLSRHLIGADIPFSIQIENMEAGWINISFTAENTNASYSASKLTNALSDLLEAVVDILPGIGEHDKYFGTLGIRSRCTHDLEAQGSMVIDFKRDDFRRIYVLIRQSPDLDYEEDLELNGFDENGWWIDKSIDFQEPVLMAIILDEAVLVYHLYKACHALLEKFNKEEYRNRFGHDFPEELLQKIRSWLKDGQSFHGYSIK
;
A
#
# COMPACT_ATOMS: atom_id res chain seq x y z
N MET A 1 13.43 23.66 -2.16
CA MET A 1 12.03 24.13 -2.22
C MET A 1 11.16 22.88 -2.29
N MET A 2 10.13 22.76 -1.45
CA MET A 2 9.34 21.53 -1.31
C MET A 2 8.22 21.53 -2.37
N ILE A 3 8.22 20.53 -3.25
CA ILE A 3 7.13 20.30 -4.22
C ILE A 3 5.88 19.91 -3.40
N PRO A 4 4.71 20.57 -3.59
CA PRO A 4 3.46 20.12 -2.98
C PRO A 4 3.10 18.75 -3.57
N ASP A 5 3.32 17.73 -2.75
CA ASP A 5 2.99 16.34 -3.02
C ASP A 5 1.51 16.18 -3.43
N LEU A 6 1.20 15.36 -4.44
CA LEU A 6 -0.19 14.96 -4.74
C LEU A 6 -0.89 14.40 -3.49
N PHE A 7 -0.16 13.72 -2.61
CA PHE A 7 -0.65 13.31 -1.29
C PHE A 7 -0.93 14.43 -0.31
N SER A 8 -0.27 15.58 -0.46
CA SER A 8 -0.59 16.78 0.33
C SER A 8 -1.75 17.58 -0.27
N GLN A 9 -2.08 17.36 -1.55
CA GLN A 9 -3.25 17.91 -2.22
C GLN A 9 -4.49 17.04 -2.01
N PHE A 10 -4.32 15.74 -1.76
CA PHE A 10 -5.34 14.98 -1.07
C PHE A 10 -5.54 15.67 0.28
N HIS A 11 -6.63 16.42 0.40
CA HIS A 11 -7.15 16.85 1.68
C HIS A 11 -7.61 15.59 2.40
N PHE A 12 -6.65 14.82 2.95
CA PHE A 12 -6.94 13.75 3.89
C PHE A 12 -7.91 14.31 4.92
N ASN A 13 -7.68 15.53 5.42
CA ASN A 13 -8.56 16.23 6.36
C ASN A 13 -10.06 16.31 5.99
N ASP A 14 -10.45 16.24 4.70
CA ASP A 14 -11.86 16.18 4.28
C ASP A 14 -12.38 14.75 4.09
N LEU A 15 -11.49 13.76 3.88
CA LEU A 15 -11.79 12.32 3.88
C LEU A 15 -11.56 11.64 5.26
N SER A 16 -10.86 12.32 6.18
CA SER A 16 -10.21 11.76 7.38
C SER A 16 -10.60 12.49 8.66
N ARG A 17 -11.87 12.91 8.81
CA ARG A 17 -12.25 13.57 10.07
C ARG A 17 -12.15 12.67 11.30
N HIS A 18 -12.00 11.34 11.19
CA HIS A 18 -12.05 10.45 12.35
C HIS A 18 -11.06 9.29 12.48
N LEU A 19 -10.06 9.09 11.60
CA LEU A 19 -9.27 7.84 11.59
C LEU A 19 -7.79 8.03 12.01
N ILE A 20 -7.55 8.45 13.26
CA ILE A 20 -6.21 8.39 13.87
C ILE A 20 -6.34 7.73 15.26
N GLY A 21 -5.81 6.52 15.42
CA GLY A 21 -5.75 5.86 16.73
C GLY A 21 -5.05 4.51 16.66
N ALA A 22 -4.21 4.22 17.66
CA ALA A 22 -3.56 2.90 17.84
C ALA A 22 -4.58 1.77 18.15
N ASP A 23 -5.82 2.14 18.51
CA ASP A 23 -6.92 1.23 18.84
C ASP A 23 -7.96 1.09 17.71
N ILE A 24 -7.70 1.65 16.52
CA ILE A 24 -8.58 1.45 15.37
C ILE A 24 -8.53 -0.03 14.97
N PRO A 25 -9.67 -0.75 14.89
CA PRO A 25 -9.71 -2.12 14.38
C PRO A 25 -9.33 -2.10 12.89
N PHE A 26 -8.04 -2.25 12.61
CA PHE A 26 -7.51 -2.41 11.27
C PHE A 26 -7.30 -3.90 10.99
N SER A 27 -7.65 -4.36 9.80
CA SER A 27 -7.28 -5.71 9.36
C SER A 27 -7.03 -5.76 7.87
N ILE A 28 -6.06 -6.60 7.51
CA ILE A 28 -5.81 -7.03 6.13
C ILE A 28 -6.16 -8.51 6.10
N GLN A 29 -6.99 -8.92 5.15
CA GLN A 29 -7.26 -10.32 4.90
C GLN A 29 -6.92 -10.66 3.46
N ILE A 30 -6.29 -11.82 3.29
CA ILE A 30 -6.03 -12.41 1.99
C ILE A 30 -6.85 -13.70 1.95
N GLU A 31 -8.13 -13.55 1.62
CA GLU A 31 -9.17 -14.48 2.03
C GLU A 31 -9.15 -15.75 1.19
N ASN A 32 -9.21 -15.61 -0.14
CA ASN A 32 -9.41 -16.72 -1.06
C ASN A 32 -8.59 -16.56 -2.35
N MET A 33 -8.13 -17.71 -2.86
CA MET A 33 -7.55 -17.83 -4.19
C MET A 33 -8.52 -18.58 -5.11
N GLU A 34 -9.07 -17.89 -6.11
CA GLU A 34 -10.02 -18.47 -7.07
C GLU A 34 -9.46 -18.34 -8.49
N ALA A 35 -9.27 -19.47 -9.19
CA ALA A 35 -8.89 -19.48 -10.61
C ALA A 35 -7.69 -18.57 -11.02
N GLY A 36 -6.69 -18.40 -10.14
CA GLY A 36 -5.54 -17.52 -10.37
C GLY A 36 -5.75 -16.07 -9.92
N TRP A 37 -6.78 -15.80 -9.11
CA TRP A 37 -7.06 -14.49 -8.53
C TRP A 37 -6.83 -14.48 -7.04
N ILE A 38 -6.30 -13.38 -6.51
CA ILE A 38 -6.06 -13.18 -5.08
C ILE A 38 -7.04 -12.12 -4.58
N ASN A 39 -7.83 -12.49 -3.57
CA ASN A 39 -8.74 -11.57 -2.92
C ASN A 39 -8.04 -10.89 -1.76
N ILE A 40 -8.02 -9.57 -1.76
CA ILE A 40 -7.41 -8.75 -0.73
C ILE A 40 -8.50 -7.82 -0.17
N SER A 41 -8.67 -7.83 1.13
CA SER A 41 -9.57 -6.92 1.85
C SER A 41 -8.81 -6.11 2.88
N PHE A 42 -9.06 -4.82 2.88
CA PHE A 42 -8.63 -3.86 3.89
C PHE A 42 -9.88 -3.43 4.66
N THR A 43 -9.84 -3.52 5.98
CA THR A 43 -10.93 -3.04 6.83
C THR A 43 -10.36 -2.12 7.90
N ALA A 44 -11.01 -0.98 8.10
CA ALA A 44 -10.71 -0.06 9.19
C ALA A 44 -12.01 0.56 9.72
N GLU A 45 -12.29 0.37 11.01
CA GLU A 45 -13.56 0.75 11.63
C GLU A 45 -14.78 0.25 10.83
N ASN A 46 -15.53 1.15 10.19
CA ASN A 46 -16.73 0.87 9.41
C ASN A 46 -16.48 0.94 7.88
N THR A 47 -15.23 1.16 7.47
CA THR A 47 -14.85 1.23 6.05
C THR A 47 -14.14 -0.06 5.63
N ASN A 48 -14.54 -0.60 4.48
CA ASN A 48 -13.93 -1.76 3.87
C ASN A 48 -13.62 -1.46 2.40
N ALA A 49 -12.42 -1.82 1.95
CA ALA A 49 -12.05 -1.88 0.55
C ALA A 49 -11.62 -3.32 0.23
N SER A 50 -12.33 -3.98 -0.69
CA SER A 50 -12.05 -5.36 -1.10
C SER A 50 -11.96 -5.46 -2.61
N TYR A 51 -11.00 -6.22 -3.12
CA TYR A 51 -10.81 -6.42 -4.55
C TYR A 51 -10.14 -7.77 -4.85
N SER A 52 -10.27 -8.21 -6.10
CA SER A 52 -9.65 -9.42 -6.62
C SER A 52 -8.61 -9.02 -7.67
N ALA A 53 -7.35 -9.39 -7.46
CA ALA A 53 -6.26 -9.09 -8.40
C ALA A 53 -5.87 -10.32 -9.24
N SER A 54 -5.58 -10.09 -10.53
CA SER A 54 -5.35 -11.17 -11.51
C SER A 54 -3.95 -11.78 -11.40
N LYS A 55 -3.77 -12.96 -12.02
CA LYS A 55 -2.49 -13.69 -12.11
C LYS A 55 -1.41 -13.00 -12.96
N LEU A 56 -1.73 -11.95 -13.71
CA LEU A 56 -0.77 -11.35 -14.65
C LEU A 56 0.45 -10.79 -13.92
N THR A 57 0.26 -10.32 -12.68
CA THR A 57 1.33 -9.98 -11.75
C THR A 57 1.21 -10.81 -10.47
N ASN A 58 2.29 -10.88 -9.69
CA ASN A 58 2.23 -11.43 -8.35
C ASN A 58 1.74 -10.32 -7.41
N ALA A 59 0.43 -10.07 -7.37
CA ALA A 59 -0.16 -8.98 -6.59
C ALA A 59 0.23 -9.00 -5.10
N LEU A 60 0.54 -10.18 -4.53
CA LEU A 60 1.09 -10.24 -3.18
C LEU A 60 2.52 -9.69 -3.11
N SER A 61 3.36 -9.99 -4.10
CA SER A 61 4.70 -9.39 -4.22
C SER A 61 4.60 -7.89 -4.38
N ASP A 62 3.75 -7.40 -5.28
CA ASP A 62 3.58 -5.96 -5.54
C ASP A 62 3.20 -5.20 -4.25
N LEU A 63 2.25 -5.73 -3.48
CA LEU A 63 1.86 -5.15 -2.19
C LEU A 63 3.00 -5.19 -1.15
N LEU A 64 3.72 -6.31 -1.06
CA LEU A 64 4.82 -6.46 -0.10
C LEU A 64 6.02 -5.59 -0.46
N GLU A 65 6.35 -5.47 -1.74
CA GLU A 65 7.38 -4.56 -2.25
C GLU A 65 7.04 -3.13 -1.86
N ALA A 66 5.82 -2.67 -2.16
CA ALA A 66 5.43 -1.30 -1.87
C ALA A 66 5.51 -0.97 -0.37
N VAL A 67 5.15 -1.91 0.50
CA VAL A 67 5.30 -1.74 1.95
C VAL A 67 6.77 -1.78 2.37
N VAL A 68 7.58 -2.72 1.84
CA VAL A 68 9.01 -2.79 2.15
C VAL A 68 9.74 -1.51 1.75
N ASP A 69 9.45 -0.96 0.58
CA ASP A 69 10.11 0.24 0.03
C ASP A 69 9.99 1.46 0.94
N ILE A 70 8.87 1.60 1.65
CA ILE A 70 8.67 2.72 2.59
C ILE A 70 9.20 2.46 4.00
N LEU A 71 9.63 1.23 4.32
CA LEU A 71 10.10 0.90 5.66
C LEU A 71 11.57 1.29 5.87
N PRO A 72 11.87 2.00 6.98
CA PRO A 72 13.22 2.48 7.24
C PRO A 72 14.19 1.31 7.45
N GLY A 73 15.34 1.38 6.78
CA GLY A 73 16.45 0.42 6.93
C GLY A 73 16.31 -0.88 6.16
N ILE A 74 15.17 -1.14 5.50
CA ILE A 74 14.97 -2.34 4.67
C ILE A 74 14.43 -2.05 3.26
N GLY A 75 13.79 -0.89 3.06
CA GLY A 75 13.31 -0.46 1.76
C GLY A 75 14.44 -0.13 0.79
N GLU A 76 14.27 -0.56 -0.45
CA GLU A 76 15.11 -0.17 -1.57
C GLU A 76 14.30 0.79 -2.47
N HIS A 77 14.94 1.40 -3.45
CA HIS A 77 14.42 2.47 -4.32
C HIS A 77 12.91 2.45 -4.62
N ASP A 78 12.26 3.60 -4.48
CA ASP A 78 10.98 3.87 -5.13
C ASP A 78 11.19 4.03 -6.64
N LYS A 79 10.56 3.16 -7.44
CA LYS A 79 10.62 3.18 -8.91
C LYS A 79 9.70 4.23 -9.55
N TYR A 80 8.76 4.80 -8.79
CA TYR A 80 7.72 5.70 -9.29
C TYR A 80 7.91 7.16 -8.84
N PHE A 81 8.15 7.44 -7.55
CA PHE A 81 8.17 8.83 -7.07
C PHE A 81 9.58 9.40 -6.83
N GLY A 82 10.64 8.65 -7.13
CA GLY A 82 12.03 9.12 -7.01
C GLY A 82 12.48 9.50 -5.59
N THR A 83 11.62 9.27 -4.58
CA THR A 83 11.88 9.59 -3.17
C THR A 83 12.09 8.33 -2.33
N LEU A 84 13.31 8.11 -1.85
CA LEU A 84 13.67 6.95 -1.02
C LEU A 84 12.90 6.94 0.32
N GLY A 85 12.25 5.82 0.65
CA GLY A 85 11.77 5.53 2.01
C GLY A 85 10.64 6.44 2.53
N ILE A 86 9.97 7.17 1.64
CA ILE A 86 8.90 8.12 1.96
C ILE A 86 7.60 7.75 1.23
N ARG A 87 7.68 7.23 0.00
CA ARG A 87 6.51 6.86 -0.81
C ARG A 87 6.74 5.54 -1.52
N SER A 88 5.64 4.84 -1.78
CA SER A 88 5.59 3.73 -2.72
C SER A 88 4.16 3.49 -3.16
N ARG A 89 3.99 2.74 -4.25
CA ARG A 89 2.72 2.43 -4.88
C ARG A 89 2.75 0.99 -5.38
N CYS A 90 1.64 0.29 -5.21
CA CYS A 90 1.37 -0.93 -5.97
C CYS A 90 0.07 -0.78 -6.77
N THR A 91 0.09 -1.32 -7.98
CA THR A 91 -1.05 -1.34 -8.90
C THR A 91 -1.41 -2.78 -9.18
N HIS A 92 -2.67 -3.14 -8.95
CA HIS A 92 -3.20 -4.46 -9.25
C HIS A 92 -4.15 -4.37 -10.44
N ASP A 93 -3.99 -5.27 -11.39
CA ASP A 93 -4.89 -5.42 -12.52
C ASP A 93 -6.17 -6.15 -12.09
N LEU A 94 -7.33 -5.51 -12.29
CA LEU A 94 -8.66 -6.07 -12.06
C LEU A 94 -9.32 -6.53 -13.37
N GLU A 95 -8.54 -6.69 -14.43
CA GLU A 95 -8.94 -6.95 -15.82
C GLU A 95 -10.00 -5.96 -16.32
N ALA A 96 -11.21 -6.43 -16.62
CA ALA A 96 -12.28 -5.61 -17.20
C ALA A 96 -12.79 -4.51 -16.27
N GLN A 97 -12.40 -4.52 -14.99
CA GLN A 97 -12.79 -3.54 -13.98
C GLN A 97 -11.74 -2.44 -13.76
N GLY A 98 -10.70 -2.41 -14.60
CA GLY A 98 -9.60 -1.43 -14.54
C GLY A 98 -8.52 -1.84 -13.56
N SER A 99 -7.97 -0.88 -12.82
CA SER A 99 -6.89 -1.11 -11.86
C SER A 99 -7.31 -0.80 -10.42
N MET A 100 -6.65 -1.44 -9.46
CA MET A 100 -6.64 -0.99 -8.07
C MET A 100 -5.28 -0.40 -7.78
N VAL A 101 -5.23 0.84 -7.28
CA VAL A 101 -3.99 1.48 -6.88
C VAL A 101 -4.00 1.66 -5.37
N ILE A 102 -2.94 1.19 -4.73
CA ILE A 102 -2.68 1.43 -3.32
C ILE A 102 -1.44 2.26 -3.23
N ASP A 103 -1.62 3.47 -2.74
CA ASP A 103 -0.54 4.39 -2.50
C ASP A 103 -0.20 4.42 -1.01
N PHE A 104 1.10 4.38 -0.71
CA PHE A 104 1.65 4.47 0.63
C PHE A 104 2.53 5.70 0.77
N LYS A 105 2.33 6.44 1.87
CA LYS A 105 3.23 7.54 2.25
C LYS A 105 3.58 7.46 3.72
N ARG A 106 4.85 7.57 4.02
CA ARG A 106 5.38 7.60 5.39
C ARG A 106 5.69 9.03 5.81
N ASP A 107 5.49 9.33 7.09
CA ASP A 107 5.95 10.58 7.70
C ASP A 107 7.06 10.37 8.73
N ASP A 108 7.62 11.49 9.20
CA ASP A 108 8.69 11.50 10.22
C ASP A 108 8.24 10.96 11.59
N PHE A 109 6.93 10.85 11.81
CA PHE A 109 6.34 10.35 13.06
C PHE A 109 6.02 8.85 12.99
N ARG A 110 6.58 8.13 12.01
CA ARG A 110 6.35 6.69 11.79
C ARG A 110 4.87 6.35 11.56
N ARG A 111 4.13 7.27 10.95
CA ARG A 111 2.78 6.99 10.47
C ARG A 111 2.83 6.68 8.99
N ILE A 112 1.99 5.76 8.57
CA ILE A 112 1.77 5.44 7.16
C ILE A 112 0.35 5.88 6.78
N TYR A 113 0.30 6.73 5.77
CA TYR A 113 -0.90 7.09 5.02
C TYR A 113 -1.10 6.01 3.96
N VAL A 114 -2.25 5.36 3.99
CA VAL A 114 -2.67 4.37 2.99
C VAL A 114 -3.87 4.95 2.25
N LEU A 115 -3.77 5.00 0.93
CA LEU A 115 -4.83 5.47 0.04
C LEU A 115 -5.13 4.38 -0.98
N ILE A 116 -6.37 3.91 -1.03
CA ILE A 116 -6.83 2.86 -1.95
C ILE A 116 -7.83 3.47 -2.93
N ARG A 117 -7.56 3.33 -4.23
CA ARG A 117 -8.29 3.98 -5.31
C ARG A 117 -8.56 2.99 -6.44
N GLN A 118 -9.73 3.08 -7.05
CA GLN A 118 -10.06 2.26 -8.21
C GLN A 118 -9.98 3.06 -9.50
N SER A 119 -9.20 2.52 -10.45
CA SER A 119 -9.00 2.98 -11.81
C SER A 119 -8.55 4.43 -11.93
N PRO A 120 -7.50 4.86 -11.21
CA PRO A 120 -7.02 6.21 -11.39
C PRO A 120 -6.28 6.43 -12.72
N ASP A 121 -6.42 7.62 -13.30
CA ASP A 121 -5.66 8.07 -14.46
C ASP A 121 -4.20 8.36 -14.09
N LEU A 122 -3.41 7.29 -14.02
CA LEU A 122 -2.00 7.33 -13.65
C LEU A 122 -1.15 8.09 -14.69
N ASP A 123 -1.51 8.02 -15.97
CA ASP A 123 -0.80 8.74 -17.03
C ASP A 123 -0.99 10.26 -16.85
N TYR A 124 -2.20 10.69 -16.52
CA TYR A 124 -2.48 12.10 -16.19
C TYR A 124 -1.77 12.56 -14.91
N GLU A 125 -1.70 11.72 -13.88
CA GLU A 125 -0.93 12.02 -12.66
C GLU A 125 0.57 12.20 -12.95
N GLU A 126 1.16 11.28 -13.70
CA GLU A 126 2.56 11.36 -14.12
C GLU A 126 2.81 12.60 -15.00
N ASP A 127 1.91 12.89 -15.94
CA ASP A 127 1.97 14.10 -16.76
C ASP A 127 1.86 15.38 -15.92
N LEU A 128 1.05 15.40 -14.86
CA LEU A 128 0.98 16.54 -13.94
C LEU A 128 2.24 16.68 -13.10
N GLU A 129 2.84 15.57 -12.65
CA GLU A 129 4.14 15.61 -11.97
C GLU A 129 5.25 16.10 -12.90
N LEU A 130 5.24 15.70 -14.17
CA LEU A 130 6.23 16.09 -15.17
C LEU A 130 6.04 17.51 -15.70
N ASN A 131 4.79 17.94 -15.92
CA ASN A 131 4.44 19.22 -16.57
C ASN A 131 3.89 20.28 -15.61
N GLY A 132 3.82 20.00 -14.31
CA GLY A 132 3.39 20.94 -13.27
C GLY A 132 4.38 22.08 -12.99
N PHE A 133 5.49 22.13 -13.73
CA PHE A 133 6.57 23.10 -13.57
C PHE A 133 6.65 24.05 -14.76
N ASP A 134 6.69 25.36 -14.52
CA ASP A 134 7.10 26.31 -15.54
C ASP A 134 8.62 26.23 -15.81
N GLU A 135 9.10 26.93 -16.83
CA GLU A 135 10.52 27.02 -17.23
C GLU A 135 11.47 27.51 -16.11
N ASN A 136 10.92 28.00 -14.99
CA ASN A 136 11.64 28.48 -13.82
C ASN A 136 11.43 27.59 -12.58
N GLY A 137 10.73 26.46 -12.70
CA GLY A 137 10.46 25.52 -11.62
C GLY A 137 9.37 25.95 -10.65
N TRP A 138 8.52 26.94 -11.00
CA TRP A 138 7.35 27.30 -10.21
C TRP A 138 6.17 26.38 -10.54
N TRP A 139 5.45 25.98 -9.49
CA TRP A 139 4.30 25.11 -9.60
C TRP A 139 3.12 25.84 -10.26
N ILE A 140 2.54 25.27 -11.31
CA ILE A 140 1.28 25.75 -11.88
C ILE A 140 0.16 25.18 -11.02
N ASP A 141 -0.47 26.03 -10.20
CA ASP A 141 -1.60 25.68 -9.32
C ASP A 141 -2.80 25.22 -10.16
N LYS A 142 -2.81 23.93 -10.49
CA LYS A 142 -3.98 23.23 -10.99
C LYS A 142 -4.50 22.42 -9.82
N SER A 143 -5.54 22.92 -9.16
CA SER A 143 -6.37 22.09 -8.29
C SER A 143 -6.81 20.86 -9.10
N ILE A 144 -6.26 19.69 -8.77
CA ILE A 144 -6.62 18.46 -9.45
C ILE A 144 -7.99 18.05 -8.91
N ASP A 145 -9.05 18.33 -9.68
CA ASP A 145 -10.37 17.76 -9.44
C ASP A 145 -10.31 16.26 -9.78
N PHE A 146 -9.83 15.46 -8.84
CA PHE A 146 -9.86 14.00 -8.96
C PHE A 146 -11.31 13.52 -8.86
N GLN A 147 -11.89 13.10 -9.98
CA GLN A 147 -13.26 12.57 -10.07
C GLN A 147 -13.37 11.07 -9.72
N GLU A 148 -12.32 10.48 -9.15
CA GLU A 148 -12.19 9.02 -9.09
C GLU A 148 -12.51 8.45 -7.71
N PRO A 149 -13.01 7.19 -7.65
CA PRO A 149 -13.47 6.61 -6.40
C PRO A 149 -12.29 6.24 -5.49
N VAL A 150 -11.96 7.15 -4.58
CA VAL A 150 -11.22 6.81 -3.35
C VAL A 150 -12.08 5.85 -2.54
N LEU A 151 -11.63 4.61 -2.39
CA LEU A 151 -12.35 3.56 -1.65
C LEU A 151 -12.02 3.61 -0.17
N MET A 152 -10.77 3.95 0.17
CA MET A 152 -10.31 4.04 1.55
C MET A 152 -9.14 5.01 1.64
N ALA A 153 -9.15 5.86 2.67
CA ALA A 153 -8.01 6.70 3.05
C ALA A 153 -7.83 6.59 4.57
N ILE A 154 -6.65 6.18 5.03
CA ILE A 154 -6.39 5.95 6.44
C ILE A 154 -4.97 6.31 6.84
N ILE A 155 -4.79 6.71 8.10
CA ILE A 155 -3.50 6.98 8.73
C ILE A 155 -3.32 5.96 9.86
N LEU A 156 -2.26 5.17 9.80
CA LEU A 156 -1.96 4.12 10.77
C LEU A 156 -0.55 4.28 11.31
N ASP A 157 -0.30 3.71 12.49
CA ASP A 157 1.07 3.46 12.94
C ASP A 157 1.74 2.45 11.99
N GLU A 158 2.99 2.72 11.62
CA GLU A 158 3.81 1.88 10.75
C GLU A 158 3.85 0.41 11.22
N ALA A 159 4.02 0.18 12.53
CA ALA A 159 4.08 -1.16 13.08
C ALA A 159 2.73 -1.88 13.00
N VAL A 160 1.61 -1.16 13.10
CA VAL A 160 0.26 -1.73 12.95
C VAL A 160 0.05 -2.25 11.53
N LEU A 161 0.32 -1.43 10.50
CA LEU A 161 0.18 -1.86 9.10
C LEU A 161 1.01 -3.11 8.83
N VAL A 162 2.30 -3.07 9.20
CA VAL A 162 3.26 -4.13 8.91
C VAL A 162 2.90 -5.43 9.64
N TYR A 163 2.47 -5.35 10.90
CA TYR A 163 2.05 -6.52 11.67
C TYR A 163 0.80 -7.19 11.09
N HIS A 164 -0.20 -6.40 10.70
CA HIS A 164 -1.42 -6.93 10.09
C HIS A 164 -1.15 -7.55 8.72
N LEU A 165 -0.27 -6.94 7.90
CA LEU A 165 0.16 -7.52 6.63
C LEU A 165 0.92 -8.84 6.82
N TYR A 166 1.86 -8.87 7.77
CA TYR A 166 2.61 -10.09 8.11
C TYR A 166 1.67 -11.22 8.55
N LYS A 167 0.69 -10.91 9.42
CA LYS A 167 -0.33 -11.88 9.84
C LYS A 167 -1.17 -12.40 8.68
N ALA A 168 -1.59 -11.53 7.76
CA ALA A 168 -2.37 -11.93 6.59
C ALA A 168 -1.58 -12.90 5.69
N CYS A 169 -0.30 -12.60 5.45
CA CYS A 169 0.60 -13.47 4.68
C CYS A 169 0.82 -14.82 5.37
N HIS A 170 0.98 -14.83 6.69
CA HIS A 170 1.11 -16.06 7.46
C HIS A 170 -0.14 -16.92 7.40
N ALA A 171 -1.33 -16.33 7.58
CA ALA A 171 -2.60 -17.05 7.45
C ALA A 171 -2.78 -17.67 6.05
N LEU A 172 -2.32 -16.96 5.01
CA LEU A 172 -2.34 -17.49 3.63
C LEU A 172 -1.42 -18.71 3.48
N LEU A 173 -0.21 -18.66 4.02
CA LEU A 173 0.74 -19.78 3.98
C LEU A 173 0.27 -20.98 4.79
N GLU A 174 -0.38 -20.76 5.93
CA GLU A 174 -1.01 -21.82 6.71
C GLU A 174 -2.12 -22.52 5.92
N LYS A 175 -2.84 -21.77 5.08
CA LYS A 175 -3.95 -22.28 4.28
C LYS A 175 -3.52 -23.00 2.99
N PHE A 176 -2.46 -22.54 2.32
CA PHE A 176 -2.10 -23.03 0.97
C PHE A 176 -0.64 -23.49 0.80
N ASN A 177 0.17 -23.51 1.85
CA ASN A 177 1.62 -23.75 1.77
C ASN A 177 2.29 -23.02 0.57
N LYS A 178 3.54 -23.35 0.20
CA LYS A 178 4.22 -22.68 -0.92
C LYS A 178 3.94 -23.34 -2.26
N GLU A 179 3.83 -24.66 -2.26
CA GLU A 179 3.63 -25.44 -3.47
C GLU A 179 2.22 -25.22 -4.02
N GLU A 180 1.18 -25.22 -3.17
CA GLU A 180 -0.18 -24.97 -3.66
C GLU A 180 -0.38 -23.50 -4.05
N TYR A 181 0.30 -22.55 -3.38
CA TYR A 181 0.34 -21.16 -3.82
C TYR A 181 0.86 -21.06 -5.26
N ARG A 182 2.04 -21.64 -5.53
CA ARG A 182 2.64 -21.65 -6.87
C ARG A 182 1.72 -22.32 -7.90
N ASN A 183 1.13 -23.46 -7.55
CA ASN A 183 0.25 -24.19 -8.46
C ASN A 183 -1.05 -23.43 -8.78
N ARG A 184 -1.55 -22.61 -7.85
CA ARG A 184 -2.79 -21.82 -8.04
C ARG A 184 -2.54 -20.49 -8.74
N PHE A 185 -1.44 -19.81 -8.40
CA PHE A 185 -1.15 -18.45 -8.86
C PHE A 185 -0.20 -18.38 -10.05
N GLY A 186 0.59 -19.43 -10.28
CA GLY A 186 1.64 -19.44 -11.29
C GLY A 186 2.92 -18.69 -10.88
N HIS A 187 2.97 -18.19 -9.65
CA HIS A 187 4.09 -17.41 -9.10
C HIS A 187 4.59 -18.00 -7.79
N ASP A 188 5.87 -17.87 -7.52
CA ASP A 188 6.42 -18.27 -6.22
C ASP A 188 5.95 -17.30 -5.12
N PHE A 189 5.73 -17.83 -3.92
CA PHE A 189 5.38 -16.99 -2.78
C PHE A 189 6.55 -16.04 -2.46
N PRO A 190 6.31 -14.72 -2.26
CA PRO A 190 7.36 -13.71 -2.02
C PRO A 190 7.99 -13.81 -0.62
N GLU A 191 8.65 -14.92 -0.34
CA GLU A 191 9.20 -15.23 0.98
C GLU A 191 10.29 -14.26 1.42
N GLU A 192 11.16 -13.83 0.50
CA GLU A 192 12.25 -12.90 0.81
C GLU A 192 11.72 -11.57 1.34
N LEU A 193 10.66 -11.03 0.73
CA LEU A 193 9.99 -9.81 1.18
C LEU A 193 9.32 -10.02 2.55
N LEU A 194 8.65 -11.15 2.76
CA LEU A 194 8.06 -11.48 4.06
C LEU A 194 9.13 -11.62 5.15
N GLN A 195 10.31 -12.16 4.82
CA GLN A 195 11.45 -12.24 5.73
C GLN A 195 12.05 -10.87 6.06
N LYS A 196 12.13 -9.94 5.08
CA LYS A 196 12.50 -8.53 5.33
C LYS A 196 11.54 -7.90 6.34
N ILE A 197 10.22 -8.02 6.11
CA ILE A 197 9.18 -7.55 7.04
C ILE A 197 9.32 -8.17 8.42
N ARG A 198 9.52 -9.50 8.50
CA ARG A 198 9.69 -10.20 9.78
C ARG A 198 10.90 -9.70 10.55
N SER A 199 12.01 -9.48 9.87
CA SER A 199 13.25 -8.99 10.47
C SER A 199 13.05 -7.57 10.99
N TRP A 200 12.43 -6.71 10.18
CA TRP A 200 12.07 -5.36 10.58
C TRP A 200 11.15 -5.32 11.80
N LEU A 201 10.13 -6.19 11.84
CA LEU A 201 9.28 -6.34 13.03
C LEU A 201 10.09 -6.75 14.26
N LYS A 202 11.02 -7.71 14.13
CA LYS A 202 11.91 -8.16 15.22
C LYS A 202 12.82 -7.05 15.74
N ASP A 203 13.43 -6.29 14.84
CA ASP A 203 14.33 -5.19 15.19
C ASP A 203 13.54 -4.03 15.80
N GLY A 204 12.31 -3.81 15.35
CA GLY A 204 11.34 -2.86 15.90
C GLY A 204 10.75 -3.26 17.27
N GLN A 205 10.80 -4.54 17.67
CA GLN A 205 10.24 -5.06 18.93
C GLN A 205 10.93 -4.57 20.21
N SER A 206 11.97 -3.75 20.09
CA SER A 206 12.45 -2.97 21.24
C SER A 206 11.43 -1.90 21.70
N PHE A 207 10.38 -1.64 20.92
CA PHE A 207 9.37 -0.63 21.23
C PHE A 207 7.93 -1.18 21.13
N HIS A 208 7.21 -1.08 22.26
CA HIS A 208 5.75 -1.14 22.39
C HIS A 208 5.06 -2.52 22.32
N GLY A 209 5.25 -3.35 23.34
CA GLY A 209 4.18 -4.19 23.94
C GLY A 209 3.58 -5.36 23.13
N TYR A 210 3.81 -5.45 21.82
CA TYR A 210 3.33 -6.55 20.99
C TYR A 210 4.40 -7.65 20.94
N SER A 211 4.31 -8.63 21.84
CA SER A 211 5.17 -9.83 21.74
C SER A 211 4.76 -10.64 20.50
N ILE A 212 5.65 -10.78 19.52
CA ILE A 212 5.53 -11.84 18.52
C ILE A 212 5.96 -13.13 19.23
N LYS A 213 5.00 -14.01 19.51
CA LYS A 213 5.30 -15.40 19.92
C LYS A 213 5.32 -16.28 18.69
#